data_AF-A0A7Y6L8C0-F1
#
_entry.id   AF-A0A7Y6L8C0-F1
#
_cell.length_a   1.000
_cell.length_b   1.000
_cell.length_c   1.000
_cell.angle_alpha   90.00
_cell.angle_beta   90.00
_cell.angle_gamma   90.00
#
_symmetry.space_group_name_H-M   'P 1'
#
loop_
_entity.id
_entity.type
_entity.pdbx_description
1 polymer ?
#
loop_
_entity_poly.entity_id
_entity_poly.type
_entity_poly.pdbx_seq_one_letter_code
_entity_poly.pdbx_strand_id
1 'polypeptide(L)'
;MPRRIEPFAAGSLVLLRRKAGLTQAQLGAAIGVSARQIASYEQGAHAPSPRRLRLMARALRTSAHELAGVPAGEESLADLRRFAGLDRVDVVALLDAALSDELGRVTEWKLQAMENGRAVTAWLSREALQEIIPALAKIYRVPVRTVRRSWFRSFPEQGYLLRAPRTAGREQGQRRAGSRTWEELTRRQRAYLVACFREDQQAEKRAGGSRAAGHAPGRAVQWRRIPFTVRADPAFTGYTRVQERLRAEGWHDAGAGATLHALARRDLLRVSEDEVEVFPLGFVPRVVVEMTRAGRACVRAGLKERPVGHAPGDLLSQWLWTVLVTVAEAGEAGLAEDALWGRAKFYLGTGYRPGGALSRGFIDCLPDEGDGHQERVYRWVVTAAGWDHIRHHAADYRELYPGIAADTAVERVSEN
;
A
#
# COMPACT_ATOMS: atom_id res chain seq x y z
N MET A 1 -25.48 23.01 -29.06
CA MET A 1 -25.29 22.23 -27.82
C MET A 1 -24.95 23.18 -26.69
N PRO A 2 -25.66 23.16 -25.55
CA PRO A 2 -25.32 24.06 -24.44
C PRO A 2 -23.93 23.68 -23.93
N ARG A 3 -23.00 24.64 -23.94
CA ARG A 3 -21.71 24.49 -23.23
C ARG A 3 -22.07 24.17 -21.78
N ARG A 4 -21.79 22.94 -21.33
CA ARG A 4 -21.85 22.63 -19.89
C ARG A 4 -20.97 23.69 -19.22
N ILE A 5 -21.61 24.52 -18.38
CA ILE A 5 -20.90 25.55 -17.62
C ILE A 5 -19.94 24.77 -16.71
N GLU A 6 -18.64 24.85 -17.02
CA GLU A 6 -17.62 24.19 -16.22
C GLU A 6 -17.74 24.64 -14.76
N PRO A 7 -17.70 23.72 -13.78
CA PRO A 7 -18.02 24.03 -12.39
C PRO A 7 -17.13 25.17 -11.89
N PHE A 8 -17.73 26.30 -11.52
CA PHE A 8 -17.05 27.45 -10.95
C PHE A 8 -17.84 27.91 -9.74
N ALA A 9 -17.20 27.95 -8.57
CA ALA A 9 -17.85 28.36 -7.35
C ALA A 9 -17.96 29.89 -7.29
N ALA A 10 -19.03 30.42 -7.89
CA ALA A 10 -19.31 31.84 -7.97
C ALA A 10 -19.34 32.51 -6.58
N GLY A 11 -19.86 31.81 -5.56
CA GLY A 11 -19.85 32.26 -4.16
C GLY A 11 -18.45 32.39 -3.56
N SER A 12 -17.53 31.47 -3.88
CA SER A 12 -16.14 31.53 -3.41
C SER A 12 -15.40 32.74 -3.96
N LEU A 13 -15.67 33.14 -5.21
CA LEU A 13 -15.07 34.33 -5.82
C LEU A 13 -15.43 35.61 -5.04
N VAL A 14 -16.71 35.78 -4.68
CA VAL A 14 -17.18 36.96 -3.93
C VAL A 14 -16.44 37.06 -2.58
N LEU A 15 -16.36 35.95 -1.85
CA LEU A 15 -15.72 35.88 -0.55
C LEU A 15 -14.22 36.19 -0.65
N LEU A 16 -13.52 35.55 -1.58
CA LEU A 16 -12.08 35.72 -1.76
C LEU A 16 -11.72 37.14 -2.22
N ARG A 17 -12.51 37.72 -3.12
CA ARG A 17 -12.32 39.12 -3.55
C ARG A 17 -12.49 40.10 -2.38
N ARG A 18 -13.55 39.92 -1.57
CA ARG A 18 -13.80 40.77 -0.39
C ARG A 18 -12.69 40.63 0.65
N LYS A 19 -12.23 39.39 0.91
CA LYS A 19 -11.09 39.11 1.80
C LYS A 19 -9.80 39.77 1.32
N ALA A 20 -9.60 39.85 0.00
CA ALA A 20 -8.48 40.55 -0.62
C ALA A 20 -8.65 42.09 -0.67
N GLY A 21 -9.77 42.64 -0.20
CA GLY A 21 -10.04 44.08 -0.19
C GLY A 21 -10.26 44.69 -1.58
N LEU A 22 -10.54 43.88 -2.60
CA LEU A 22 -10.66 44.35 -3.99
C LEU A 22 -12.11 44.64 -4.37
N THR A 23 -12.33 45.70 -5.13
CA THR A 23 -13.59 45.95 -5.86
C THR A 23 -13.66 45.08 -7.12
N GLN A 24 -14.85 44.92 -7.70
CA GLN A 24 -15.02 44.22 -8.99
C GLN A 24 -14.20 44.88 -10.11
N ALA A 25 -14.10 46.22 -10.10
CA ALA A 25 -13.31 46.97 -11.07
C ALA A 25 -11.80 46.74 -10.91
N GLN A 26 -11.30 46.72 -9.67
CA GLN A 26 -9.88 46.45 -9.39
C GLN A 26 -9.48 45.02 -9.75
N LEU A 27 -10.32 44.02 -9.43
CA LEU A 27 -10.07 42.64 -9.84
C LEU A 27 -10.13 42.50 -11.37
N GLY A 28 -11.10 43.16 -12.01
CA GLY A 28 -11.22 43.19 -13.47
C GLY A 28 -9.96 43.75 -14.13
N ALA A 29 -9.48 44.91 -13.66
CA ALA A 29 -8.24 45.51 -14.14
C ALA A 29 -7.03 44.60 -13.95
N ALA A 30 -6.93 43.92 -12.79
CA ALA A 30 -5.81 43.02 -12.50
C ALA A 30 -5.73 41.78 -13.42
N ILE A 31 -6.85 41.34 -14.00
CA ILE A 31 -6.90 40.16 -14.88
C ILE A 31 -7.29 40.49 -16.33
N GLY A 32 -7.41 41.78 -16.68
CA GLY A 32 -7.70 42.26 -18.03
C GLY A 32 -9.15 42.02 -18.50
N VAL A 33 -10.14 42.13 -17.59
CA VAL A 33 -11.57 42.03 -17.92
C VAL A 33 -12.37 43.19 -17.32
N SER A 34 -13.57 43.44 -17.84
CA SER A 34 -14.44 44.50 -17.31
C SER A 34 -15.04 44.14 -15.94
N ALA A 35 -15.39 45.15 -15.14
CA ALA A 35 -16.11 44.96 -13.87
C ALA A 35 -17.42 44.18 -14.07
N ARG A 36 -18.11 44.42 -15.20
CA ARG A 36 -19.32 43.68 -15.62
C ARG A 36 -19.04 42.19 -15.79
N GLN A 37 -17.91 41.83 -16.39
CA GLN A 37 -17.52 40.43 -16.57
C GLN A 37 -17.25 39.75 -15.21
N ILE A 38 -16.63 40.45 -14.26
CA ILE A 38 -16.46 39.95 -12.88
C ILE A 38 -17.82 39.74 -12.22
N ALA A 39 -18.76 40.68 -12.35
CA ALA A 39 -20.12 40.50 -11.84
C ALA A 39 -20.82 39.28 -12.43
N SER A 40 -20.67 39.02 -13.74
CA SER A 40 -21.20 37.82 -14.39
C SER A 40 -20.55 36.52 -13.90
N TYR A 41 -19.28 36.55 -13.49
CA TYR A 41 -18.62 35.40 -12.84
C TYR A 41 -19.14 35.19 -11.42
N GLU A 42 -19.30 36.25 -10.64
CA GLU A 42 -19.83 36.21 -9.26
C GLU A 42 -21.30 35.78 -9.19
N GLN A 43 -22.06 35.99 -10.27
CA GLN A 43 -23.45 35.54 -10.41
C GLN A 43 -23.57 34.12 -10.99
N GLY A 44 -22.47 33.49 -11.40
CA GLY A 44 -22.47 32.16 -12.02
C GLY A 44 -23.02 32.13 -13.46
N ALA A 45 -23.34 33.28 -14.05
CA ALA A 45 -23.81 33.38 -15.43
C ALA A 45 -22.72 32.99 -16.46
N HIS A 46 -21.44 33.17 -16.09
CA HIS A 46 -20.30 32.77 -16.89
C HIS A 46 -19.23 32.07 -16.05
N ALA A 47 -18.50 31.13 -16.67
CA ALA A 47 -17.30 30.55 -16.11
C ALA A 47 -16.04 31.20 -16.74
N PRO A 48 -14.99 31.49 -15.95
CA PRO A 48 -13.73 31.96 -16.49
C PRO A 48 -13.03 30.86 -17.28
N SER A 49 -12.37 31.23 -18.39
CA SER A 49 -11.49 30.32 -19.13
C SER A 49 -10.31 29.86 -18.26
N PRO A 50 -9.65 28.72 -18.57
CA PRO A 50 -8.51 28.22 -17.80
C PRO A 50 -7.43 29.28 -17.54
N ARG A 51 -7.04 30.03 -18.59
CA ARG A 51 -6.04 31.11 -18.47
C ARG A 51 -6.50 32.21 -17.51
N ARG A 52 -7.77 32.62 -17.60
CA ARG A 52 -8.34 33.66 -16.73
C ARG A 52 -8.50 33.19 -15.29
N LEU A 53 -8.86 31.92 -15.08
CA LEU A 53 -8.93 31.32 -13.74
C LEU A 53 -7.57 31.36 -13.04
N ARG A 54 -6.48 31.05 -13.76
CA ARG A 54 -5.11 31.14 -13.22
C ARG A 54 -4.70 32.60 -12.91
N LEU A 55 -5.04 33.55 -13.78
CA LEU A 55 -4.78 34.98 -13.53
C LEU A 55 -5.53 35.47 -12.29
N MET A 56 -6.79 35.06 -12.14
CA MET A 56 -7.64 35.36 -10.99
C MET A 56 -7.10 34.77 -9.70
N ALA A 57 -6.67 33.50 -9.71
CA ALA A 57 -6.01 32.85 -8.58
C ALA A 57 -4.77 33.64 -8.11
N ARG A 58 -3.93 34.07 -9.07
CA ARG A 58 -2.74 34.87 -8.78
C ARG A 58 -3.08 36.25 -8.21
N ALA A 59 -4.07 36.94 -8.78
CA ALA A 59 -4.51 38.26 -8.31
C ALA A 59 -5.07 38.19 -6.88
N LEU A 60 -5.79 37.12 -6.55
CA LEU A 60 -6.40 36.89 -5.23
C LEU A 60 -5.48 36.16 -4.24
N ARG A 61 -4.23 35.83 -4.64
CA ARG A 61 -3.25 35.06 -3.84
C ARG A 61 -3.84 33.76 -3.28
N THR A 62 -4.65 33.10 -4.08
CA THR A 62 -5.31 31.82 -3.79
C THR A 62 -4.94 30.81 -4.89
N SER A 63 -5.48 29.61 -4.80
CA SER A 63 -5.31 28.56 -5.79
C SER A 63 -6.50 28.51 -6.77
N ALA A 64 -6.29 27.91 -7.94
CA ALA A 64 -7.38 27.65 -8.86
C ALA A 64 -8.39 26.61 -8.33
N HIS A 65 -7.96 25.68 -7.45
CA HIS A 65 -8.84 24.69 -6.83
C HIS A 65 -9.85 25.34 -5.87
N GLU A 66 -9.39 26.28 -5.06
CA GLU A 66 -10.22 27.00 -4.09
C GLU A 66 -11.26 27.90 -4.79
N LEU A 67 -10.85 28.55 -5.89
CA LEU A 67 -11.77 29.33 -6.74
C LEU A 67 -12.80 28.47 -7.49
N ALA A 68 -12.42 27.25 -7.89
CA ALA A 68 -13.34 26.34 -8.53
C ALA A 68 -14.29 25.63 -7.54
N GLY A 69 -13.96 25.66 -6.25
CA GLY A 69 -14.71 24.94 -5.20
C GLY A 69 -14.50 23.43 -5.23
N VAL A 70 -13.42 22.96 -5.87
CA VAL A 70 -13.09 21.53 -5.95
C VAL A 70 -12.16 21.19 -4.79
N PRO A 71 -12.53 20.24 -3.90
CA PRO A 71 -11.66 19.82 -2.81
C PRO A 71 -10.32 19.29 -3.32
N ALA A 72 -9.25 19.55 -2.58
CA ALA A 72 -7.92 19.05 -2.93
C ALA A 72 -7.92 17.52 -2.97
N GLY A 73 -7.51 16.97 -4.10
CA GLY A 73 -7.54 15.54 -4.33
C GLY A 73 -8.81 15.00 -4.99
N GLU A 74 -9.87 15.80 -5.18
CA GLU A 74 -11.10 15.45 -5.90
C GLU A 74 -11.11 15.90 -7.36
N GLU A 75 -9.99 16.44 -7.85
CA GLU A 75 -9.89 17.00 -9.19
C GLU A 75 -10.08 15.93 -10.27
N SER A 76 -10.94 16.20 -11.24
CA SER A 76 -10.99 15.42 -12.49
C SER A 76 -9.77 15.73 -13.37
N LEU A 77 -9.54 14.92 -14.42
CA LEU A 77 -8.50 15.21 -15.40
C LEU A 77 -8.72 16.55 -16.11
N ALA A 78 -9.98 16.94 -16.31
CA ALA A 78 -10.34 18.24 -16.86
C ALA A 78 -10.03 19.39 -15.89
N ASP A 79 -10.25 19.20 -14.59
CA ASP A 79 -9.94 20.18 -13.55
C ASP A 79 -8.43 20.41 -13.45
N LEU A 80 -7.63 19.34 -13.48
CA LEU A 80 -6.17 19.46 -13.47
C LEU A 80 -5.65 20.29 -14.66
N ARG A 81 -6.20 20.07 -15.86
CA ARG A 81 -5.90 20.91 -17.04
C ARG A 81 -6.31 22.36 -16.80
N ARG A 82 -7.53 22.59 -16.30
CA ARG A 82 -8.07 23.93 -16.08
C ARG A 82 -7.28 24.70 -15.04
N PHE A 83 -6.87 24.06 -13.96
CA PHE A 83 -6.03 24.64 -12.90
C PHE A 83 -4.60 24.89 -13.38
N ALA A 84 -4.13 24.10 -14.34
CA ALA A 84 -2.91 24.37 -15.08
C ALA A 84 -3.05 25.56 -16.07
N GLY A 85 -4.25 26.12 -16.24
CA GLY A 85 -4.51 27.26 -17.10
C GLY A 85 -4.40 26.94 -18.59
N LEU A 86 -4.60 25.68 -18.98
CA LEU A 86 -4.41 25.19 -20.33
C LEU A 86 -5.75 24.90 -21.01
N ASP A 87 -5.87 25.30 -22.28
CA ASP A 87 -6.98 24.87 -23.12
C ASP A 87 -6.67 23.48 -23.72
N ARG A 88 -7.70 22.77 -24.22
CA ARG A 88 -7.50 21.43 -24.79
C ARG A 88 -6.51 21.44 -25.95
N VAL A 89 -6.56 22.48 -26.79
CA VAL A 89 -5.65 22.65 -27.93
C VAL A 89 -4.19 22.74 -27.47
N ASP A 90 -3.91 23.46 -26.37
CA ASP A 90 -2.57 23.57 -25.79
C ASP A 90 -2.07 22.18 -25.34
N VAL A 91 -2.92 21.42 -24.67
CA VAL A 91 -2.58 20.09 -24.14
C VAL A 91 -2.38 19.06 -25.25
N VAL A 92 -3.21 19.10 -26.30
CA VAL A 92 -3.07 18.22 -27.47
C VAL A 92 -1.71 18.42 -28.11
N ALA A 93 -1.31 19.66 -28.40
CA ALA A 93 -0.01 19.95 -29.00
C ALA A 93 1.16 19.49 -28.13
N LEU A 94 1.07 19.69 -26.81
CA LEU A 94 2.12 19.31 -25.86
C LEU A 94 2.21 17.80 -25.63
N LEU A 95 1.08 17.08 -25.63
CA LEU A 95 1.04 15.62 -25.53
C LEU A 95 1.53 14.97 -26.81
N ASP A 96 1.08 15.45 -27.97
CA ASP A 96 1.48 14.92 -29.28
C ASP A 96 3.01 14.99 -29.46
N ALA A 97 3.64 16.08 -28.99
CA ALA A 97 5.09 16.23 -29.01
C ALA A 97 5.84 15.41 -27.93
N ALA A 98 5.14 14.90 -26.91
CA ALA A 98 5.75 14.23 -25.76
C ALA A 98 5.61 12.70 -25.79
N LEU A 99 4.66 12.16 -26.56
CA LEU A 99 4.38 10.73 -26.66
C LEU A 99 5.09 10.11 -27.85
N SER A 100 5.35 8.80 -27.78
CA SER A 100 5.88 8.04 -28.91
C SER A 100 4.87 7.92 -30.07
N ASP A 101 5.38 7.81 -31.29
CA ASP A 101 4.57 7.64 -32.50
C ASP A 101 3.70 6.37 -32.46
N GLU A 102 4.11 5.36 -31.67
CA GLU A 102 3.38 4.09 -31.46
C GLU A 102 2.00 4.28 -30.83
N LEU A 103 1.81 5.35 -30.03
CA LEU A 103 0.51 5.69 -29.42
C LEU A 103 -0.42 6.46 -30.38
N GLY A 104 0.09 6.78 -31.57
CA GLY A 104 -0.56 7.53 -32.63
C GLY A 104 -0.87 8.98 -32.23
N ARG A 105 -1.21 9.79 -33.24
CA ARG A 105 -1.47 11.23 -33.05
C ARG A 105 -2.48 11.50 -31.94
N VAL A 106 -2.15 12.42 -31.05
CA VAL A 106 -3.05 12.92 -30.01
C VAL A 106 -4.00 13.92 -30.66
N THR A 107 -5.30 13.71 -30.48
CA THR A 107 -6.35 14.59 -31.01
C THR A 107 -7.17 15.18 -29.88
N GLU A 108 -7.84 16.31 -30.16
CA GLU A 108 -8.75 16.92 -29.18
C GLU A 108 -9.86 15.97 -28.74
N TRP A 109 -10.33 15.11 -29.65
CA TRP A 109 -11.30 14.06 -29.32
C TRP A 109 -10.73 13.05 -28.30
N LYS A 110 -9.49 12.58 -28.46
CA LYS A 110 -8.87 11.63 -27.50
C LYS A 110 -8.79 12.26 -26.11
N LEU A 111 -8.37 13.53 -26.04
CA LEU A 111 -8.29 14.27 -24.78
C LEU A 111 -9.67 14.48 -24.16
N GLN A 112 -10.67 14.87 -24.95
CA GLN A 112 -12.04 15.07 -24.49
C GLN A 112 -12.70 13.75 -24.04
N ALA A 113 -12.46 12.65 -24.75
CA ALA A 113 -12.94 11.32 -24.37
C ALA A 113 -12.40 10.93 -23.00
N MET A 114 -11.08 11.06 -22.81
CA MET A 114 -10.42 10.79 -21.54
C MET A 114 -10.96 11.67 -20.39
N GLU A 115 -11.14 12.97 -20.63
CA GLU A 115 -11.70 13.90 -19.63
C GLU A 115 -13.13 13.55 -19.21
N ASN A 116 -13.91 12.94 -20.11
CA ASN A 116 -15.29 12.52 -19.86
C ASN A 116 -15.39 11.08 -19.34
N GLY A 117 -14.28 10.44 -18.97
CA GLY A 117 -14.27 9.05 -18.50
C GLY A 117 -14.53 8.02 -19.59
N ARG A 118 -14.35 8.37 -20.87
CA ARG A 118 -14.41 7.42 -21.99
C ARG A 118 -13.02 6.91 -22.32
N ALA A 119 -12.86 5.59 -22.23
CA ALA A 119 -11.62 4.92 -22.54
C ALA A 119 -11.21 5.16 -24.01
N VAL A 120 -9.94 5.51 -24.21
CA VAL A 120 -9.34 5.65 -25.55
C VAL A 120 -8.58 4.36 -25.83
N THR A 121 -8.97 3.64 -26.89
CA THR A 121 -8.41 2.31 -27.21
C THR A 121 -6.88 2.30 -27.30
N ALA A 122 -6.28 3.36 -27.86
CA ALA A 122 -4.84 3.51 -27.97
C ALA A 122 -4.11 3.66 -26.62
N TRP A 123 -4.84 3.95 -25.53
CA TRP A 123 -4.31 4.24 -24.21
C TRP A 123 -4.64 3.14 -23.18
N LEU A 124 -4.95 1.93 -23.67
CA LEU A 124 -5.33 0.78 -22.84
C LEU A 124 -4.18 -0.17 -22.52
N SER A 125 -2.96 0.12 -22.98
CA SER A 125 -1.78 -0.69 -22.65
C SER A 125 -1.02 -0.14 -21.45
N ARG A 126 -0.24 -1.00 -20.81
CA ARG A 126 0.64 -0.62 -19.69
C ARG A 126 1.68 0.41 -20.14
N GLU A 127 2.26 0.19 -21.31
CA GLU A 127 3.30 1.00 -21.91
C GLU A 127 2.75 2.40 -22.20
N ALA A 128 1.54 2.48 -22.78
CA ALA A 128 0.85 3.76 -23.01
C ALA A 128 0.64 4.54 -21.71
N LEU A 129 0.13 3.90 -20.65
CA LEU A 129 -0.11 4.56 -19.37
C LEU A 129 1.19 5.01 -18.67
N GLN A 130 2.30 4.29 -18.89
CA GLN A 130 3.62 4.66 -18.36
C GLN A 130 4.19 5.92 -19.03
N GLU A 131 3.80 6.22 -20.27
CA GLU A 131 4.19 7.45 -20.97
C GLU A 131 3.21 8.61 -20.69
N ILE A 132 1.91 8.35 -20.83
CA ILE A 132 0.86 9.38 -20.79
C ILE A 132 0.76 10.04 -19.41
N ILE A 133 0.76 9.26 -18.33
CA ILE A 133 0.53 9.79 -16.99
C ILE A 133 1.67 10.72 -16.55
N PRO A 134 2.96 10.37 -16.71
CA PRO A 134 4.06 11.29 -16.45
C PRO A 134 4.05 12.52 -17.37
N ALA A 135 3.73 12.35 -18.65
CA ALA A 135 3.64 13.46 -19.60
C ALA A 135 2.57 14.48 -19.18
N LEU A 136 1.36 14.01 -18.86
CA LEU A 136 0.27 14.82 -18.33
C LEU A 136 0.66 15.52 -17.03
N ALA A 137 1.34 14.84 -16.12
CA ALA A 137 1.79 15.43 -14.85
C ALA A 137 2.76 16.60 -15.08
N LYS A 138 3.70 16.44 -16.01
CA LYS A 138 4.64 17.49 -16.42
C LYS A 138 3.89 18.67 -17.06
N ILE A 139 2.96 18.41 -17.97
CA ILE A 139 2.17 19.44 -18.67
C ILE A 139 1.29 20.23 -17.68
N TYR A 140 0.59 19.51 -16.79
CA TYR A 140 -0.31 20.11 -15.79
C TYR A 140 0.44 20.72 -14.60
N ARG A 141 1.76 20.48 -14.50
CA ARG A 141 2.61 20.95 -13.40
C ARG A 141 2.12 20.48 -12.03
N VAL A 142 1.69 19.23 -11.98
CA VAL A 142 1.26 18.56 -10.75
C VAL A 142 2.08 17.29 -10.54
N PRO A 143 2.20 16.78 -9.30
CA PRO A 143 2.84 15.50 -9.07
C PRO A 143 2.20 14.37 -9.89
N VAL A 144 3.01 13.42 -10.39
CA VAL A 144 2.53 12.22 -11.13
C VAL A 144 1.41 11.49 -10.37
N ARG A 145 1.47 11.46 -9.04
CA ARG A 145 0.44 10.89 -8.17
C ARG A 145 -0.95 11.54 -8.31
N THR A 146 -1.01 12.84 -8.60
CA THR A 146 -2.25 13.60 -8.72
C THR A 146 -2.97 13.21 -10.01
N VAL A 147 -2.28 13.23 -11.15
CA VAL A 147 -2.84 12.74 -12.43
C VAL A 147 -3.26 11.29 -12.32
N ARG A 148 -2.43 10.43 -11.70
CA ARG A 148 -2.74 9.01 -11.54
C ARG A 148 -3.98 8.76 -10.67
N ARG A 149 -4.19 9.57 -9.62
CA ARG A 149 -5.39 9.50 -8.77
C ARG A 149 -6.64 9.86 -9.59
N SER A 150 -6.60 10.99 -10.30
CA SER A 150 -7.70 11.42 -11.16
C SER A 150 -7.98 10.41 -12.28
N TRP A 151 -6.92 9.82 -12.87
CA TRP A 151 -7.04 8.80 -13.92
C TRP A 151 -7.77 7.56 -13.44
N PHE A 152 -7.36 6.95 -12.33
CA PHE A 152 -7.97 5.70 -11.87
C PHE A 152 -9.35 5.85 -11.24
N ARG A 153 -9.78 7.08 -10.92
CA ARG A 153 -11.19 7.35 -10.63
C ARG A 153 -12.05 7.30 -11.88
N SER A 154 -11.52 7.81 -12.98
CA SER A 154 -12.20 7.78 -14.28
C SER A 154 -12.11 6.41 -14.97
N PHE A 155 -11.06 5.64 -14.67
CA PHE A 155 -10.74 4.36 -15.31
C PHE A 155 -10.27 3.31 -14.28
N PRO A 156 -11.15 2.86 -13.36
CA PRO A 156 -10.77 1.90 -12.31
C PRO A 156 -10.29 0.56 -12.88
N GLU A 157 -10.85 0.14 -14.01
CA GLU A 157 -10.50 -1.09 -14.71
C GLU A 157 -9.04 -1.11 -15.16
N GLN A 158 -8.42 0.04 -15.41
CA GLN A 158 -7.02 0.11 -15.86
C GLN A 158 -6.00 0.01 -14.72
N GLY A 159 -6.45 -0.04 -13.46
CA GLY A 159 -5.59 -0.05 -12.28
C GLY A 159 -4.60 -1.22 -12.24
N TYR A 160 -4.92 -2.35 -12.87
CA TYR A 160 -4.03 -3.51 -12.92
C TYR A 160 -2.86 -3.33 -13.89
N LEU A 161 -2.98 -2.49 -14.92
CA LEU A 161 -1.98 -2.35 -15.99
C LEU A 161 -0.66 -1.78 -15.49
N LEU A 162 -0.69 -0.83 -14.55
CA LEU A 162 0.52 -0.26 -13.97
C LEU A 162 1.10 -1.08 -12.80
N ARG A 163 0.52 -2.25 -12.47
CA ARG A 163 1.16 -3.17 -11.53
C ARG A 163 2.42 -3.74 -12.18
N ALA A 164 3.53 -3.71 -11.45
CA ALA A 164 4.65 -4.57 -11.83
C ALA A 164 4.15 -6.03 -11.72
N PRO A 165 4.35 -6.88 -12.74
CA PRO A 165 4.13 -8.31 -12.57
C PRO A 165 4.98 -8.73 -11.37
N ARG A 166 4.36 -9.40 -10.39
CA ARG A 166 5.10 -9.97 -9.27
C ARG A 166 6.18 -10.86 -9.87
N THR A 167 7.42 -10.69 -9.42
CA THR A 167 8.52 -11.61 -9.72
C THR A 167 8.22 -12.98 -9.10
N ALA A 168 7.27 -13.74 -9.65
CA ALA A 168 7.03 -15.14 -9.34
C ALA A 168 8.33 -15.95 -9.51
N GLY A 169 9.18 -15.54 -10.45
CA GLY A 169 10.51 -16.10 -10.65
C GLY A 169 11.47 -15.93 -9.46
N ARG A 170 11.40 -14.85 -8.67
CA ARG A 170 12.27 -14.67 -7.48
C ARG A 170 11.87 -15.58 -6.33
N GLU A 171 10.56 -15.74 -6.08
CA GLU A 171 10.06 -16.64 -5.03
C GLU A 171 10.29 -18.11 -5.41
N GLN A 172 10.05 -18.48 -6.67
CA GLN A 172 10.34 -19.83 -7.17
C GLN A 172 11.85 -20.13 -7.18
N GLY A 173 12.70 -19.16 -7.56
CA GLY A 173 14.16 -19.27 -7.51
C GLY A 173 14.69 -19.48 -6.09
N GLN A 174 14.17 -18.74 -5.11
CA GLN A 174 14.53 -18.91 -3.70
C GLN A 174 14.07 -20.26 -3.13
N ARG A 175 12.88 -20.76 -3.52
CA ARG A 175 12.41 -22.10 -3.14
C ARG A 175 13.27 -23.20 -3.73
N ARG A 176 13.63 -23.11 -5.02
CA ARG A 176 14.53 -24.06 -5.68
C ARG A 176 15.92 -24.07 -5.04
N ALA A 177 16.47 -22.90 -4.72
CA ALA A 177 17.73 -22.79 -4.00
C ALA A 177 17.66 -23.44 -2.60
N GLY A 178 16.61 -23.14 -1.83
CA GLY A 178 16.40 -23.73 -0.51
C GLY A 178 16.24 -25.25 -0.51
N SER A 179 15.57 -25.82 -1.52
CA SER A 179 15.43 -27.28 -1.70
C SER A 179 16.79 -27.95 -1.97
N ARG A 180 17.57 -27.41 -2.92
CA ARG A 180 18.91 -27.95 -3.23
C ARG A 180 19.82 -27.91 -2.01
N THR A 181 19.87 -26.77 -1.30
CA THR A 181 20.69 -26.64 -0.09
C THR A 181 20.24 -27.63 1.00
N TRP A 182 18.93 -27.88 1.14
CA TRP A 182 18.41 -28.87 2.08
C TRP A 182 18.85 -30.30 1.73
N GLU A 183 18.78 -30.66 0.45
CA GLU A 183 19.19 -31.97 -0.07
C GLU A 183 20.70 -32.22 0.15
N GLU A 184 21.53 -31.19 0.09
CA GLU A 184 22.98 -31.26 0.36
C GLU A 184 23.38 -31.33 1.84
N LEU A 185 22.44 -31.17 2.77
CA LEU A 185 22.73 -31.28 4.21
C LEU A 185 22.71 -32.74 4.66
N THR A 186 23.66 -33.09 5.55
CA THR A 186 23.65 -34.40 6.20
C THR A 186 22.46 -34.54 7.15
N ARG A 187 22.05 -35.78 7.47
CA ARG A 187 20.95 -36.04 8.42
C ARG A 187 21.15 -35.30 9.75
N ARG A 188 22.39 -35.28 10.25
CA ARG A 188 22.76 -34.56 11.48
C ARG A 188 22.61 -33.06 11.34
N GLN A 189 23.09 -32.47 10.24
CA GLN A 189 22.95 -31.04 9.97
C GLN A 189 21.48 -30.62 9.84
N ARG A 190 20.66 -31.44 9.18
CA ARG A 190 19.20 -31.22 9.08
C ARG A 190 18.54 -31.23 10.45
N ALA A 191 18.84 -32.19 11.31
CA ALA A 191 18.30 -32.27 12.67
C ALA A 191 18.64 -31.01 13.49
N TYR A 192 19.90 -30.58 13.46
CA TYR A 192 20.35 -29.35 14.15
C TYR A 192 19.64 -28.10 13.62
N LEU A 193 19.51 -27.98 12.30
CA LEU A 193 18.86 -26.84 11.68
C LEU A 193 17.35 -26.82 11.99
N VAL A 194 16.69 -27.99 12.03
CA VAL A 194 15.27 -28.12 12.41
C VAL A 194 15.05 -27.79 13.88
N ALA A 195 15.89 -28.30 14.78
CA ALA A 195 15.80 -28.00 16.21
C ALA A 195 15.91 -26.49 16.48
N CYS A 196 16.88 -25.82 15.82
CA CYS A 196 17.01 -24.36 15.89
C CYS A 196 15.79 -23.65 15.28
N PHE A 197 15.25 -24.13 14.15
CA PHE A 197 14.06 -23.57 13.51
C PHE A 197 12.81 -23.66 14.38
N ARG A 198 12.57 -24.79 15.04
CA ARG A 198 11.43 -24.95 15.93
C ARG A 198 11.50 -23.99 17.12
N GLU A 199 12.68 -23.75 17.68
CA GLU A 199 12.84 -22.75 18.74
C GLU A 199 12.72 -21.30 18.22
N ASP A 200 13.20 -20.99 17.01
CA ASP A 200 12.98 -19.68 16.36
C ASP A 200 11.49 -19.39 16.14
N GLN A 201 10.71 -20.37 15.65
CA GLN A 201 9.27 -20.20 15.46
C GLN A 201 8.52 -20.08 16.79
N GLN A 202 8.95 -20.75 17.86
CA GLN A 202 8.37 -20.57 19.18
C GLN A 202 8.70 -19.20 19.79
N ALA A 203 9.93 -18.71 19.61
CA ALA A 203 10.30 -17.36 20.03
C ALA A 203 9.43 -16.30 19.32
N GLU A 204 9.17 -16.47 18.02
CA GLU A 204 8.21 -15.64 17.27
C GLU A 204 6.81 -15.70 17.88
N LYS A 205 6.30 -16.91 18.21
CA LYS A 205 4.99 -17.09 18.82
C LYS A 205 4.90 -16.42 20.20
N ARG A 206 5.93 -16.54 21.04
CA ARG A 206 6.01 -15.87 22.36
C ARG A 206 6.01 -14.35 22.20
N ALA A 207 6.78 -13.82 21.27
CA ALA A 207 6.79 -12.38 20.96
C ALA A 207 5.42 -11.90 20.45
N GLY A 208 4.74 -12.70 19.62
CA GLY A 208 3.36 -12.45 19.19
C GLY A 208 2.37 -12.40 20.37
N GLY A 209 2.43 -13.38 21.27
CA GLY A 209 1.60 -13.41 22.48
C GLY A 209 1.86 -12.22 23.42
N SER A 210 3.12 -11.85 23.60
CA SER A 210 3.52 -10.67 24.39
C SER A 210 2.91 -9.38 23.84
N ARG A 211 2.92 -9.19 22.50
CA ARG A 211 2.25 -8.05 21.85
C ARG A 211 0.74 -8.08 22.03
N ALA A 212 0.12 -9.26 21.91
CA ALA A 212 -1.32 -9.41 22.13
C ALA A 212 -1.72 -9.08 23.57
N ALA A 213 -0.83 -9.32 24.54
CA ALA A 213 -0.99 -8.94 25.94
C ALA A 213 -0.60 -7.46 26.23
N GLY A 214 -0.28 -6.66 25.20
CA GLY A 214 0.06 -5.23 25.36
C GLY A 214 1.52 -4.95 25.76
N HIS A 215 2.39 -5.96 25.81
CA HIS A 215 3.79 -5.79 26.15
C HIS A 215 4.67 -5.62 24.90
N ALA A 216 5.77 -4.87 25.03
CA ALA A 216 6.76 -4.70 23.98
C ALA A 216 7.85 -5.78 24.09
N PRO A 217 7.93 -6.78 23.20
CA PRO A 217 8.90 -7.86 23.30
C PRO A 217 10.35 -7.45 22.96
N GLY A 218 10.59 -6.18 22.60
CA GLY A 218 11.90 -5.71 22.12
C GLY A 218 12.19 -6.05 20.64
N ARG A 219 13.44 -5.80 20.20
CA ARG A 219 13.85 -5.97 18.80
C ARG A 219 13.97 -7.46 18.46
N ALA A 220 13.55 -7.84 17.25
CA ALA A 220 13.59 -9.24 16.79
C ALA A 220 14.95 -9.92 16.94
N VAL A 221 16.03 -9.17 16.70
CA VAL A 221 17.41 -9.69 16.88
C VAL A 221 17.68 -10.10 18.33
N GLN A 222 17.11 -9.43 19.33
CA GLN A 222 17.39 -9.72 20.74
C GLN A 222 16.72 -11.01 21.20
N TRP A 223 15.43 -11.21 20.91
CA TRP A 223 14.68 -12.40 21.35
C TRP A 223 14.76 -13.59 20.38
N ARG A 224 15.36 -13.44 19.19
CA ARG A 224 15.71 -14.55 18.27
C ARG A 224 17.11 -15.12 18.50
N ARG A 225 17.84 -14.63 19.50
CA ARG A 225 19.08 -15.22 19.99
C ARG A 225 18.76 -16.44 20.83
N ILE A 226 18.89 -17.63 20.24
CA ILE A 226 18.48 -18.89 20.85
C ILE A 226 19.68 -19.52 21.56
N PRO A 227 19.59 -19.80 22.87
CA PRO A 227 20.60 -20.58 23.58
C PRO A 227 20.77 -21.97 22.96
N PHE A 228 21.97 -22.27 22.45
CA PHE A 228 22.30 -23.60 21.97
C PHE A 228 22.87 -24.45 23.11
N THR A 229 23.91 -23.97 23.79
CA THR A 229 24.50 -24.68 24.94
C THR A 229 25.08 -23.67 25.93
N VAL A 230 25.05 -24.01 27.21
CA VAL A 230 25.77 -23.28 28.27
C VAL A 230 27.00 -24.12 28.61
N ARG A 231 28.20 -23.52 28.62
CA ARG A 231 29.47 -24.20 28.91
C ARG A 231 29.66 -24.42 30.41
N ALA A 232 28.71 -25.11 31.01
CA ALA A 232 28.72 -25.56 32.39
C ALA A 232 28.18 -27.00 32.46
N ASP A 233 28.39 -27.67 33.59
CA ASP A 233 27.85 -29.01 33.79
C ASP A 233 26.30 -28.96 33.72
N PRO A 234 25.66 -29.80 32.89
CA PRO A 234 24.20 -29.87 32.80
C PRO A 234 23.50 -30.12 34.14
N ALA A 235 24.19 -30.63 35.17
CA ALA A 235 23.66 -30.72 36.52
C ALA A 235 23.27 -29.36 37.11
N PHE A 236 23.95 -28.27 36.71
CA PHE A 236 23.65 -26.91 37.18
C PHE A 236 22.75 -26.13 36.24
N THR A 237 22.81 -26.38 34.93
CA THR A 237 22.10 -25.57 33.92
C THR A 237 20.91 -26.27 33.28
N GLY A 238 20.80 -27.59 33.43
CA GLY A 238 19.98 -28.42 32.56
C GLY A 238 20.43 -28.36 31.10
N TYR A 239 19.56 -28.81 30.21
CA TYR A 239 19.75 -28.72 28.76
C TYR A 239 18.93 -27.57 28.19
N THR A 240 19.46 -26.92 27.15
CA THR A 240 18.66 -25.94 26.40
C THR A 240 17.53 -26.65 25.66
N ARG A 241 16.47 -25.91 25.28
CA ARG A 241 15.38 -26.46 24.46
C ARG A 241 15.87 -27.07 23.14
N VAL A 242 16.94 -26.53 22.56
CA VAL A 242 17.55 -27.08 21.34
C VAL A 242 18.22 -28.43 21.65
N GLN A 243 18.97 -28.52 22.75
CA GLN A 243 19.59 -29.77 23.18
C GLN A 243 18.55 -30.84 23.55
N GLU A 244 17.47 -30.48 24.24
CA GLU A 244 16.36 -31.38 24.55
C GLU A 244 15.77 -32.00 23.27
N ARG A 245 15.50 -31.17 22.24
CA ARG A 245 14.99 -31.64 20.95
C ARG A 245 15.96 -32.59 20.23
N LEU A 246 17.24 -32.23 20.22
CA LEU A 246 18.26 -33.05 19.59
C LEU A 246 18.41 -34.41 20.27
N ARG A 247 18.36 -34.43 21.60
CA ARG A 247 18.40 -35.65 22.40
C ARG A 247 17.18 -36.53 22.18
N ALA A 248 15.98 -35.94 22.05
CA ALA A 248 14.77 -36.68 21.70
C ALA A 248 14.86 -37.34 20.32
N GLU A 249 15.66 -36.78 19.40
CA GLU A 249 15.96 -37.36 18.08
C GLU A 249 17.19 -38.30 18.08
N GLY A 250 17.76 -38.60 19.25
CA GLY A 250 18.91 -39.51 19.42
C GLY A 250 20.28 -38.87 19.14
N TRP A 251 20.36 -37.53 19.02
CA TRP A 251 21.62 -36.82 18.83
C TRP A 251 22.17 -36.32 20.17
N HIS A 252 23.17 -37.04 20.69
CA HIS A 252 23.89 -36.65 21.90
C HIS A 252 25.15 -35.82 21.56
N ASP A 253 25.51 -34.85 22.41
CA ASP A 253 26.30 -33.63 22.13
C ASP A 253 27.71 -33.78 21.51
N ALA A 254 28.24 -34.99 21.30
CA ALA A 254 29.57 -35.21 20.73
C ALA A 254 29.68 -34.69 19.28
N GLY A 255 30.39 -33.58 19.07
CA GLY A 255 30.62 -32.98 17.74
C GLY A 255 29.62 -31.87 17.33
N ALA A 256 28.91 -31.27 18.29
CA ALA A 256 27.98 -30.17 18.02
C ALA A 256 28.66 -28.96 17.34
N GLY A 257 29.87 -28.58 17.77
CA GLY A 257 30.61 -27.44 17.23
C GLY A 257 30.88 -27.54 15.73
N ALA A 258 31.34 -28.71 15.24
CA ALA A 258 31.60 -28.93 13.82
C ALA A 258 30.32 -28.83 12.98
N THR A 259 29.20 -29.30 13.51
CA THR A 259 27.89 -29.21 12.83
C THR A 259 27.43 -27.76 12.74
N LEU A 260 27.53 -27.00 13.83
CA LEU A 260 27.18 -25.58 13.86
C LEU A 260 28.06 -24.74 12.92
N HIS A 261 29.38 -25.00 12.91
CA HIS A 261 30.29 -24.34 11.97
C HIS A 261 29.99 -24.68 10.50
N ALA A 262 29.61 -25.92 10.19
CA ALA A 262 29.20 -26.29 8.84
C ALA A 262 27.93 -25.56 8.39
N LEU A 263 26.95 -25.42 9.28
CA LEU A 263 25.73 -24.65 9.01
C LEU A 263 26.00 -23.14 8.89
N ALA A 264 26.93 -22.61 9.69
CA ALA A 264 27.34 -21.21 9.63
C ALA A 264 28.09 -20.86 8.35
N ARG A 265 29.00 -21.72 7.87
CA ARG A 265 29.69 -21.54 6.58
C ARG A 265 28.76 -21.48 5.37
N ARG A 266 27.58 -22.09 5.47
CA ARG A 266 26.52 -22.05 4.44
C ARG A 266 25.54 -20.87 4.65
N ASP A 267 25.84 -19.95 5.57
CA ASP A 267 24.96 -18.83 5.97
C ASP A 267 23.54 -19.29 6.37
N LEU A 268 23.41 -20.48 6.97
CA LEU A 268 22.11 -20.99 7.47
C LEU A 268 21.87 -20.61 8.93
N LEU A 269 22.95 -20.48 9.71
CA LEU A 269 22.96 -20.03 11.09
C LEU A 269 24.05 -18.99 11.29
N ARG A 270 23.87 -18.09 12.26
CA ARG A 270 24.96 -17.33 12.87
C ARG A 270 25.20 -17.88 14.26
N VAL A 271 26.45 -18.09 14.61
CA VAL A 271 26.88 -18.61 15.91
C VAL A 271 27.66 -17.51 16.59
N SER A 272 27.31 -17.23 17.84
CA SER A 272 27.98 -16.25 18.70
C SER A 272 28.09 -16.81 20.10
N GLU A 273 28.93 -16.20 20.94
CA GLU A 273 29.06 -16.52 22.35
C GLU A 273 28.70 -15.28 23.18
N ASP A 274 27.97 -15.49 24.27
CA ASP A 274 27.76 -14.50 25.32
C ASP A 274 27.92 -15.16 26.69
N GLU A 275 27.69 -14.40 27.76
CA GLU A 275 27.77 -14.91 29.14
C GLU A 275 26.38 -14.94 29.78
N VAL A 276 26.17 -15.94 30.63
CA VAL A 276 24.96 -16.07 31.44
C VAL A 276 25.35 -16.40 32.88
N GLU A 277 24.69 -15.76 33.82
CA GLU A 277 24.88 -16.06 35.23
C GLU A 277 24.22 -17.41 35.59
N VAL A 278 24.99 -18.32 36.16
CA VAL A 278 24.55 -19.63 36.63
C VAL A 278 24.95 -19.78 38.08
N PHE A 279 23.99 -19.97 38.97
CA PHE A 279 24.28 -20.22 40.36
C PHE A 279 24.67 -21.70 40.58
N PRO A 280 25.73 -22.02 41.35
CA PRO A 280 26.65 -21.12 42.07
C PRO A 280 27.93 -20.74 41.29
N LEU A 281 28.02 -21.08 40.00
CA LEU A 281 29.22 -20.97 39.16
C LEU A 281 29.58 -19.53 38.72
N GLY A 282 28.65 -18.58 38.85
CA GLY A 282 28.83 -17.20 38.35
C GLY A 282 28.58 -17.10 36.84
N PHE A 283 29.24 -16.17 36.16
CA PHE A 283 29.09 -15.97 34.72
C PHE A 283 29.81 -17.08 33.94
N VAL A 284 29.04 -17.82 33.15
CA VAL A 284 29.55 -18.90 32.30
C VAL A 284 29.27 -18.60 30.82
N PRO A 285 30.19 -18.98 29.90
CA PRO A 285 29.96 -18.79 28.48
C PRO A 285 28.77 -19.61 27.97
N ARG A 286 27.99 -19.01 27.08
CA ARG A 286 26.85 -19.62 26.42
C ARG A 286 26.98 -19.43 24.91
N VAL A 287 26.87 -20.53 24.18
CA VAL A 287 26.78 -20.51 22.73
C VAL A 287 25.35 -20.18 22.34
N VAL A 288 25.19 -19.16 21.51
CA VAL A 288 23.92 -18.65 21.03
C VAL A 288 23.88 -18.77 19.51
N VAL A 289 22.75 -19.24 19.00
CA VAL A 289 22.51 -19.40 17.56
C VAL A 289 21.37 -18.49 17.11
N GLU A 290 21.55 -17.89 15.94
CA GLU A 290 20.53 -17.09 15.26
C GLU A 290 20.26 -17.68 13.88
N MET A 291 18.98 -17.86 13.53
CA MET A 291 18.63 -18.30 12.19
C MET A 291 18.74 -17.17 11.18
N THR A 292 19.37 -17.44 10.05
CA THR A 292 19.38 -16.52 8.90
C THR A 292 18.07 -16.64 8.10
N ARG A 293 17.87 -15.71 7.15
CA ARG A 293 16.77 -15.80 6.20
C ARG A 293 16.90 -17.04 5.31
N ALA A 294 18.11 -17.36 4.87
CA ALA A 294 18.41 -18.54 4.06
C ALA A 294 18.17 -19.84 4.85
N GLY A 295 18.58 -19.89 6.12
CA GLY A 295 18.33 -21.02 7.02
C GLY A 295 16.84 -21.33 7.18
N ARG A 296 16.02 -20.31 7.47
CA ARG A 296 14.56 -20.48 7.56
C ARG A 296 13.94 -20.96 6.24
N ALA A 297 14.39 -20.42 5.10
CA ALA A 297 13.90 -20.82 3.79
C ALA A 297 14.28 -22.27 3.46
N CYS A 298 15.51 -22.69 3.80
CA CYS A 298 16.01 -24.05 3.61
C CYS A 298 15.20 -25.08 4.40
N VAL A 299 14.96 -24.84 5.70
CA VAL A 299 14.15 -25.75 6.52
C VAL A 299 12.71 -25.84 6.02
N ARG A 300 12.10 -24.71 5.66
CA ARG A 300 10.74 -24.69 5.12
C ARG A 300 10.62 -25.45 3.80
N ALA A 301 11.59 -25.30 2.91
CA ALA A 301 11.65 -26.08 1.67
C ALA A 301 11.75 -27.58 1.96
N GLY A 302 12.63 -27.96 2.89
CA GLY A 302 12.86 -29.35 3.28
C GLY A 302 11.69 -30.05 3.99
N LEU A 303 11.03 -29.33 4.91
CA LEU A 303 9.85 -29.82 5.63
C LEU A 303 8.55 -29.64 4.84
N LYS A 304 8.62 -29.03 3.64
CA LYS A 304 7.46 -28.61 2.84
C LYS A 304 6.47 -27.73 3.63
N GLU A 305 6.98 -26.99 4.60
CA GLU A 305 6.18 -26.09 5.44
C GLU A 305 6.02 -24.72 4.78
N ARG A 306 4.78 -24.21 4.73
CA ARG A 306 4.50 -22.84 4.29
C ARG A 306 4.74 -21.87 5.45
N PRO A 307 5.26 -20.65 5.19
CA PRO A 307 5.29 -19.61 6.21
C PRO A 307 3.87 -19.34 6.72
N VAL A 308 3.66 -19.47 8.03
CA VAL A 308 2.39 -19.13 8.68
C VAL A 308 2.08 -17.65 8.40
N GLY A 309 0.87 -17.37 7.91
CA GLY A 309 0.40 -16.00 7.63
C GLY A 309 0.83 -15.41 6.28
N HIS A 310 1.56 -16.16 5.43
CA HIS A 310 1.79 -15.72 4.05
C HIS A 310 0.68 -16.27 3.16
N ALA A 311 -0.33 -15.44 2.92
CA ALA A 311 -1.29 -15.67 1.88
C ALA A 311 -0.54 -15.83 0.53
N PRO A 312 -1.02 -16.71 -0.38
CA PRO A 312 -0.63 -16.70 -1.79
C PRO A 312 -0.56 -15.27 -2.36
N GLY A 313 0.28 -15.03 -3.37
CA GLY A 313 0.70 -13.67 -3.74
C GLY A 313 -0.42 -12.71 -4.18
N ASP A 314 -1.56 -13.27 -4.57
CA ASP A 314 -2.85 -12.67 -4.89
C ASP A 314 -3.73 -12.41 -3.65
N LEU A 315 -3.68 -13.31 -2.67
CA LEU A 315 -4.46 -13.25 -1.44
C LEU A 315 -3.87 -12.27 -0.38
N LEU A 316 -4.72 -11.83 0.53
CA LEU A 316 -4.46 -10.90 1.63
C LEU A 316 -4.03 -11.69 2.86
N SER A 317 -3.14 -11.12 3.68
CA SER A 317 -2.88 -11.70 4.99
C SER A 317 -4.14 -11.67 5.85
N GLN A 318 -4.20 -12.56 6.85
CA GLN A 318 -5.33 -12.65 7.78
C GLN A 318 -5.78 -11.28 8.30
N TRP A 319 -4.83 -10.46 8.77
CA TRP A 319 -5.11 -9.11 9.25
C TRP A 319 -5.71 -8.18 8.20
N LEU A 320 -5.17 -8.17 6.97
CA LEU A 320 -5.71 -7.33 5.90
C LEU A 320 -7.06 -7.85 5.39
N TRP A 321 -7.27 -9.16 5.41
CA TRP A 321 -8.57 -9.75 5.10
C TRP A 321 -9.61 -9.37 6.14
N THR A 322 -9.31 -9.50 7.45
CA THR A 322 -10.19 -9.04 8.53
C THR A 322 -10.60 -7.59 8.32
N VAL A 323 -9.63 -6.70 8.08
CA VAL A 323 -9.94 -5.27 7.90
C VAL A 323 -10.80 -5.03 6.66
N LEU A 324 -10.53 -5.71 5.54
CA LEU A 324 -11.35 -5.57 4.34
C LEU A 324 -12.80 -6.03 4.57
N VAL A 325 -12.99 -7.17 5.25
CA VAL A 325 -14.33 -7.68 5.61
C VAL A 325 -15.04 -6.74 6.57
N THR A 326 -14.36 -6.21 7.60
CA THR A 326 -14.97 -5.23 8.52
C THR A 326 -15.46 -3.97 7.80
N VAL A 327 -14.71 -3.48 6.81
CA VAL A 327 -15.15 -2.33 6.00
C VAL A 327 -16.30 -2.72 5.08
N ALA A 328 -16.31 -3.94 4.54
CA ALA A 328 -17.42 -4.48 3.73
C ALA A 328 -18.72 -4.65 4.55
N GLU A 329 -18.59 -5.09 5.79
CA GLU A 329 -19.69 -5.24 6.76
C GLU A 329 -20.27 -3.90 7.20
N ALA A 330 -19.55 -2.79 7.04
CA ALA A 330 -20.10 -1.46 7.29
C ALA A 330 -21.03 -0.98 6.15
N GLY A 331 -21.00 -1.60 4.97
CA GLY A 331 -21.89 -1.30 3.85
C GLY A 331 -21.79 0.15 3.36
N GLU A 332 -22.89 0.70 2.83
CA GLU A 332 -22.97 2.09 2.37
C GLU A 332 -22.76 3.11 3.49
N ALA A 333 -23.08 2.75 4.74
CA ALA A 333 -22.85 3.61 5.88
C ALA A 333 -21.36 3.83 6.15
N GLY A 334 -20.47 2.96 5.67
CA GLY A 334 -19.02 3.08 5.81
C GLY A 334 -18.52 2.94 7.26
N LEU A 335 -17.24 2.58 7.40
CA LEU A 335 -16.59 2.42 8.70
C LEU A 335 -15.98 3.76 9.15
N ALA A 336 -16.24 4.20 10.38
CA ALA A 336 -15.66 5.44 10.91
C ALA A 336 -14.11 5.46 10.84
N GLU A 337 -13.52 6.64 10.62
CA GLU A 337 -12.07 6.77 10.42
C GLU A 337 -11.23 6.21 11.58
N ASP A 338 -11.68 6.45 12.81
CA ASP A 338 -11.08 6.01 14.06
C ASP A 338 -11.26 4.50 14.33
N ALA A 339 -12.30 3.90 13.75
CA ALA A 339 -12.53 2.45 13.80
C ALA A 339 -11.60 1.66 12.88
N LEU A 340 -10.89 2.29 11.94
CA LEU A 340 -9.88 1.63 11.12
C LEU A 340 -8.48 1.66 11.78
N TRP A 341 -8.18 0.63 12.57
CA TRP A 341 -6.96 0.61 13.38
C TRP A 341 -5.68 0.32 12.59
N GLY A 342 -4.61 1.04 12.96
CA GLY A 342 -3.23 0.72 12.58
C GLY A 342 -2.86 1.07 11.14
N ARG A 343 -1.99 0.25 10.52
CA ARG A 343 -1.40 0.53 9.21
C ARG A 343 -2.23 0.04 8.02
N ALA A 344 -3.43 -0.47 8.24
CA ALA A 344 -4.21 -1.18 7.22
C ALA A 344 -4.58 -0.28 6.03
N LYS A 345 -4.93 1.00 6.31
CA LYS A 345 -5.15 2.03 5.28
C LYS A 345 -3.99 2.14 4.28
N PHE A 346 -2.75 1.97 4.74
CA PHE A 346 -1.61 2.03 3.84
C PHE A 346 -1.53 0.84 2.88
N TYR A 347 -2.10 -0.32 3.21
CA TYR A 347 -2.01 -1.51 2.35
C TYR A 347 -3.28 -1.75 1.52
N LEU A 348 -4.45 -1.40 2.05
CA LEU A 348 -5.74 -1.59 1.40
C LEU A 348 -6.27 -0.32 0.75
N GLY A 349 -5.95 0.85 1.29
CA GLY A 349 -6.51 2.12 0.87
C GLY A 349 -6.12 2.49 -0.56
N THR A 350 -6.94 3.28 -1.25
CA THR A 350 -6.55 3.91 -2.51
C THR A 350 -5.39 4.90 -2.29
N GLY A 351 -4.41 4.93 -3.20
CA GLY A 351 -3.38 5.99 -3.23
C GLY A 351 -2.22 5.89 -2.23
N TYR A 352 -2.19 4.91 -1.32
CA TYR A 352 -1.10 4.73 -0.36
C TYR A 352 0.11 3.95 -0.93
N ARG A 353 1.31 4.17 -0.34
CA ARG A 353 2.56 3.50 -0.75
C ARG A 353 3.46 3.08 0.43
N PRO A 354 3.12 2.01 1.16
CA PRO A 354 3.98 1.49 2.20
C PRO A 354 5.25 0.90 1.57
N GLY A 355 6.41 1.55 1.80
CA GLY A 355 7.71 1.08 1.30
C GLY A 355 7.90 1.17 -0.22
N GLY A 356 7.14 2.00 -0.92
CA GLY A 356 7.30 2.28 -2.37
C GLY A 356 6.42 1.44 -3.31
N ALA A 357 5.84 0.34 -2.85
CA ALA A 357 4.84 -0.43 -3.58
C ALA A 357 3.43 0.17 -3.37
N LEU A 358 2.60 0.14 -4.42
CA LEU A 358 1.21 0.58 -4.36
C LEU A 358 0.39 -0.30 -3.41
N SER A 359 -0.43 0.34 -2.59
CA SER A 359 -1.54 -0.29 -1.89
C SER A 359 -2.52 -0.92 -2.89
N ARG A 360 -3.31 -1.90 -2.42
CA ARG A 360 -4.17 -2.70 -3.30
C ARG A 360 -5.40 -1.95 -3.81
N GLY A 361 -5.79 -0.86 -3.14
CA GLY A 361 -6.89 0.01 -3.57
C GLY A 361 -8.28 -0.61 -3.37
N PHE A 362 -8.43 -1.45 -2.34
CA PHE A 362 -9.68 -2.14 -2.03
C PHE A 362 -10.63 -1.29 -1.19
N ILE A 363 -10.13 -0.33 -0.40
CA ILE A 363 -10.94 0.58 0.39
C ILE A 363 -10.62 2.03 0.03
N ASP A 364 -11.60 2.93 0.13
CA ASP A 364 -11.44 4.37 -0.05
C ASP A 364 -11.97 5.11 1.19
N CYS A 365 -11.52 6.34 1.38
CA CYS A 365 -11.94 7.20 2.49
C CYS A 365 -12.78 8.34 1.92
N LEU A 366 -14.09 8.29 2.15
CA LEU A 366 -15.06 9.27 1.65
C LEU A 366 -15.57 10.13 2.80
N PRO A 367 -15.87 11.41 2.57
CA PRO A 367 -16.57 12.23 3.55
C PRO A 367 -18.02 11.72 3.73
N ASP A 368 -18.49 11.67 4.97
CA ASP A 368 -19.88 11.40 5.34
C ASP A 368 -20.74 12.60 4.93
N GLU A 369 -21.73 12.39 4.05
CA GLU A 369 -22.71 13.40 3.65
C GLU A 369 -23.78 13.53 4.73
N GLY A 370 -23.39 13.94 5.94
CA GLY A 370 -24.33 14.33 6.98
C GLY A 370 -24.99 15.68 6.65
N ASP A 371 -26.27 15.82 7.02
CA ASP A 371 -27.06 17.05 6.86
C ASP A 371 -26.27 18.28 7.33
N GLY A 372 -25.93 19.13 6.37
CA GLY A 372 -24.86 20.11 6.51
C GLY A 372 -24.98 20.99 7.75
N HIS A 373 -24.07 20.78 8.71
CA HIS A 373 -23.41 21.83 9.53
C HIS A 373 -22.48 21.30 10.65
N GLN A 374 -21.89 20.11 10.53
CA GLN A 374 -20.87 19.62 11.48
C GLN A 374 -19.62 19.10 10.76
N GLU A 375 -18.49 19.08 11.48
CA GLU A 375 -17.15 18.68 11.00
C GLU A 375 -17.21 17.48 10.06
N ARG A 376 -16.49 17.54 8.92
CA ARG A 376 -16.47 16.46 7.91
C ARG A 376 -15.95 15.17 8.55
N VAL A 377 -16.85 14.28 8.93
CA VAL A 377 -16.51 12.93 9.41
C VAL A 377 -16.14 12.10 8.18
N TYR A 378 -14.99 11.45 8.18
CA TYR A 378 -14.57 10.58 7.09
C TYR A 378 -14.91 9.13 7.41
N ARG A 379 -15.37 8.39 6.41
CA ARG A 379 -15.69 6.96 6.50
C ARG A 379 -15.00 6.15 5.43
N TRP A 380 -14.56 4.96 5.81
CA TRP A 380 -13.97 3.98 4.91
C TRP A 380 -15.06 3.17 4.24
N VAL A 381 -15.03 3.11 2.91
CA VAL A 381 -15.94 2.30 2.11
C VAL A 381 -15.15 1.32 1.24
N VAL A 382 -15.76 0.21 0.87
CA VAL A 382 -15.16 -0.74 -0.06
C VAL A 382 -15.34 -0.24 -1.49
N THR A 383 -14.25 -0.22 -2.25
CA THR A 383 -14.25 0.13 -3.68
C THR A 383 -14.78 -1.04 -4.52
N ALA A 384 -15.15 -0.79 -5.78
CA ALA A 384 -15.48 -1.85 -6.73
C ALA A 384 -14.38 -2.94 -6.82
N ALA A 385 -13.11 -2.54 -6.84
CA ALA A 385 -11.98 -3.48 -6.85
C ALA A 385 -11.88 -4.31 -5.55
N GLY A 386 -12.29 -3.75 -4.41
CA GLY A 386 -12.36 -4.47 -3.15
C GLY A 386 -13.50 -5.50 -3.13
N TRP A 387 -14.67 -5.13 -3.65
CA TRP A 387 -15.82 -6.03 -3.80
C TRP A 387 -15.53 -7.16 -4.79
N ASP A 388 -14.90 -6.86 -5.93
CA ASP A 388 -14.45 -7.88 -6.88
C ASP A 388 -13.45 -8.83 -6.23
N HIS A 389 -12.51 -8.33 -5.41
CA HIS A 389 -11.58 -9.19 -4.68
C HIS A 389 -12.31 -10.13 -3.71
N ILE A 390 -13.27 -9.62 -2.95
CA ILE A 390 -14.09 -10.41 -2.02
C ILE A 390 -14.83 -11.51 -2.81
N ARG A 391 -15.50 -11.15 -3.91
CA ARG A 391 -16.26 -12.08 -4.75
C ARG A 391 -15.41 -13.23 -5.25
N HIS A 392 -14.23 -12.94 -5.79
CA HIS A 392 -13.38 -13.95 -6.44
C HIS A 392 -12.61 -14.84 -5.46
N HIS A 393 -12.39 -14.38 -4.22
CA HIS A 393 -11.49 -15.06 -3.28
C HIS A 393 -12.11 -15.46 -1.94
N ALA A 394 -13.42 -15.21 -1.72
CA ALA A 394 -14.08 -15.55 -0.46
C ALA A 394 -13.95 -17.04 -0.10
N ALA A 395 -14.06 -17.94 -1.08
CA ALA A 395 -13.88 -19.38 -0.86
C ALA A 395 -12.46 -19.72 -0.38
N ASP A 396 -11.44 -19.15 -1.05
CA ASP A 396 -10.03 -19.33 -0.68
C ASP A 396 -9.75 -18.83 0.74
N TYR A 397 -10.33 -17.69 1.13
CA TYR A 397 -10.17 -17.16 2.47
C TYR A 397 -10.92 -17.93 3.55
N ARG A 398 -12.06 -18.56 3.21
CA ARG A 398 -12.78 -19.43 4.14
C ARG A 398 -11.94 -20.66 4.51
N GLU A 399 -11.18 -21.20 3.56
CA GLU A 399 -10.23 -22.29 3.81
C GLU A 399 -9.00 -21.79 4.60
N LEU A 400 -8.45 -20.62 4.26
CA LEU A 400 -7.24 -20.09 4.89
C LEU A 400 -7.47 -19.51 6.29
N TYR A 401 -8.62 -18.87 6.51
CA TYR A 401 -8.98 -18.12 7.73
C TYR A 401 -10.41 -18.43 8.18
N PRO A 402 -10.72 -19.68 8.56
CA PRO A 402 -12.10 -20.12 8.86
C PRO A 402 -12.77 -19.38 10.03
N GLY A 403 -12.00 -18.67 10.87
CA GLY A 403 -12.52 -17.87 11.98
C GLY A 403 -12.93 -16.43 11.62
N ILE A 404 -12.84 -16.02 10.35
CA ILE A 404 -13.29 -14.71 9.88
C ILE A 404 -14.55 -14.92 9.05
N ALA A 405 -15.71 -14.61 9.63
CA ALA A 405 -16.98 -14.66 8.91
C ALA A 405 -16.99 -13.60 7.81
N ALA A 406 -17.02 -14.03 6.54
CA ALA A 406 -17.16 -13.13 5.39
C ALA A 406 -18.52 -13.29 4.71
N ASP A 407 -19.41 -14.13 5.26
CA ASP A 407 -20.65 -14.53 4.62
C ASP A 407 -21.59 -13.31 4.44
N THR A 408 -21.66 -12.42 5.43
CA THR A 408 -22.41 -11.14 5.34
C THR A 408 -21.83 -10.19 4.29
N ALA A 409 -20.51 -10.17 4.11
CA ALA A 409 -19.87 -9.38 3.06
C ALA A 409 -20.10 -9.99 1.67
N VAL A 410 -20.13 -11.32 1.55
CA VAL A 410 -20.41 -12.05 0.29
C VAL A 410 -21.88 -11.95 -0.12
N GLU A 411 -22.82 -11.93 0.84
CA GLU A 411 -24.24 -11.70 0.57
C GLU A 411 -24.48 -10.31 -0.06
N ARG A 412 -23.84 -9.26 0.48
CA ARG A 412 -23.95 -7.89 -0.05
C ARG A 412 -23.29 -7.66 -1.41
N VAL A 413 -22.35 -8.52 -1.80
CA VAL A 413 -21.81 -8.56 -3.16
C VAL A 413 -22.85 -8.98 -4.20
N SER A 414 -23.96 -9.59 -3.77
CA SER A 414 -25.08 -9.97 -4.65
C SER A 414 -26.15 -8.88 -4.76
N GLU A 415 -26.11 -7.86 -3.89
CA GLU A 415 -27.05 -6.73 -3.85
C GLU A 415 -26.51 -5.48 -4.56
N ASN A 416 -25.19 -5.39 -4.77
CA ASN A 416 -24.47 -4.33 -5.51
C ASN A 416 -23.84 -4.90 -6.79
#